data_AF-A0A1M4UF40-F1
#
_entry.id   AF-A0A1M4UF40-F1
#
_cell.length_a   1.000
_cell.length_b   1.000
_cell.length_c   1.000
_cell.angle_alpha   90.00
_cell.angle_beta   90.00
_cell.angle_gamma   90.00
#
_symmetry.space_group_name_H-M   'P 1'
#
loop_
_entity.id
_entity.type
_entity.pdbx_description
1 polymer ?
#
loop_
_entity_poly.entity_id
_entity_poly.type
_entity_poly.pdbx_seq_one_letter_code
_entity_poly.pdbx_strand_id
1 'polypeptide(L)' 'MKIYIIVKNDIPYKSVPVITAHASLACYRKFESNENMIQWIHGIFRKVVCIVNETEFNALKTKLILCYSLNLH' A
#
# COMPACT_ATOMS: atom_id res chain seq x y z
N MET A 1 2.95 -2.76 14.89
CA MET A 1 2.59 -3.23 13.53
C MET A 1 2.76 -2.12 12.50
N LYS A 2 2.99 -2.47 11.23
CA LYS A 2 3.20 -1.54 10.12
C LYS A 2 2.47 -2.06 8.88
N ILE A 3 1.98 -1.15 8.03
CA ILE A 3 1.55 -1.48 6.67
C ILE A 3 2.66 -1.12 5.70
N TYR A 4 2.92 -2.03 4.75
CA TYR A 4 3.83 -1.79 3.64
C TYR A 4 3.02 -1.47 2.38
N ILE A 5 3.39 -0.38 1.72
CA ILE A 5 2.81 0.06 0.45
C ILE A 5 3.91 0.01 -0.59
N ILE A 6 3.68 -0.73 -1.66
CA ILE A 6 4.64 -0.91 -2.73
C ILE A 6 4.26 0.00 -3.90
N VAL A 7 5.23 0.76 -4.39
CA VAL A 7 5.05 1.71 -5.50
C VAL A 7 6.06 1.38 -6.59
N LYS A 8 5.62 1.27 -7.84
CA LYS A 8 6.54 1.08 -8.96
C LYS A 8 7.43 2.31 -9.15
N ASN A 9 8.67 2.09 -9.55
CA ASN A 9 9.68 3.14 -9.75
C ASN A 9 9.41 4.07 -10.95
N ASP A 10 8.48 3.71 -11.84
CA ASP A 10 8.03 4.50 -12.97
C ASP A 10 6.91 5.50 -12.62
N ILE A 11 6.41 5.47 -11.38
CA ILE A 11 5.38 6.40 -10.91
C ILE A 11 5.99 7.79 -10.64
N PRO A 12 5.37 8.88 -11.14
CA PRO A 12 5.82 10.23 -10.86
C PRO A 12 5.89 10.52 -9.36
N TYR A 13 7.04 10.99 -8.88
CA TYR A 13 7.30 11.25 -7.46
C TYR A 13 6.21 12.13 -6.80
N LYS A 14 5.74 13.15 -7.53
CA LYS A 14 4.68 14.07 -7.05
C LYS A 14 3.35 13.37 -6.77
N SER A 15 3.07 12.24 -7.43
CA SER A 15 1.85 11.47 -7.24
C SER A 15 1.95 10.51 -6.05
N VAL A 16 3.15 10.07 -5.67
CA VAL A 16 3.38 9.05 -4.62
C VAL A 16 2.60 9.32 -3.32
N PRO A 17 2.55 10.55 -2.75
CA PRO A 17 1.77 10.81 -1.55
C PRO A 17 0.28 10.52 -1.70
N VAL A 18 -0.34 10.92 -2.82
CA VAL A 18 -1.76 10.69 -3.09
C VAL A 18 -2.04 9.21 -3.29
N ILE A 19 -1.24 8.54 -4.12
CA ILE A 19 -1.45 7.12 -4.44
C ILE A 19 -1.32 6.25 -3.18
N THR A 20 -0.32 6.54 -2.34
CA THR A 20 -0.11 5.81 -1.08
C THR A 20 -1.21 6.10 -0.04
N ALA A 21 -1.79 7.30 -0.03
CA ALA A 21 -2.95 7.61 0.80
C ALA A 21 -4.19 6.79 0.37
N HIS A 22 -4.50 6.76 -0.92
CA HIS A 22 -5.60 5.95 -1.47
C HIS A 22 -5.41 4.46 -1.21
N ALA A 23 -4.19 3.94 -1.44
CA ALA A 23 -3.87 2.55 -1.16
C ALA A 23 -4.12 2.21 0.31
N SER A 24 -3.64 3.04 1.24
CA SER A 24 -3.87 2.85 2.67
C SER A 24 -5.35 2.76 3.05
N LEU A 25 -6.21 3.60 2.45
CA LEU A 25 -7.64 3.59 2.71
C LEU A 25 -8.31 2.34 2.13
N ALA A 26 -7.96 1.97 0.89
CA ALA A 26 -8.48 0.76 0.26
C ALA A 26 -8.13 -0.51 1.06
N CYS A 27 -6.93 -0.58 1.62
CA CYS A 27 -6.53 -1.66 2.52
C CYS A 27 -7.34 -1.69 3.80
N TYR A 28 -7.49 -0.53 4.44
CA TYR A 28 -8.30 -0.46 5.65
C TYR A 28 -9.71 -1.00 5.38
N ARG A 29 -10.37 -0.53 4.32
CA ARG A 29 -11.72 -1.01 3.94
C ARG A 29 -11.76 -2.51 3.66
N LYS A 30 -10.73 -3.06 3.00
CA LYS A 30 -10.69 -4.49 2.66
C LYS A 30 -10.51 -5.39 3.89
N PHE A 31 -9.85 -4.90 4.93
CA PHE A 31 -9.45 -5.69 6.10
C PHE A 31 -9.96 -5.10 7.41
N GLU A 32 -11.02 -4.30 7.39
CA GLU A 32 -11.50 -3.54 8.55
C GLU A 32 -11.82 -4.42 9.77
N SER A 33 -12.26 -5.65 9.53
CA SER A 33 -12.59 -6.64 10.56
C SER A 33 -11.38 -7.49 10.99
N ASN A 34 -10.22 -7.34 10.35
CA ASN A 34 -9.03 -8.11 10.67
C ASN A 34 -8.39 -7.57 11.97
N GLU A 35 -8.06 -8.44 12.91
CA GLU A 35 -7.44 -8.05 14.21
C GLU A 35 -6.17 -7.22 14.03
N ASN A 36 -5.34 -7.56 13.04
CA ASN A 36 -4.13 -6.79 12.74
C ASN A 36 -4.48 -5.39 12.20
N MET A 37 -5.53 -5.26 11.39
CA MET A 37 -5.97 -3.95 10.92
C MET A 37 -6.52 -3.10 12.07
N ILE A 38 -7.32 -3.70 12.95
CA ILE A 38 -7.90 -3.06 14.13
C ILE A 38 -6.80 -2.56 15.08
N GLN A 39 -5.79 -3.37 15.35
CA GLN A 39 -4.65 -2.95 16.17
C GLN A 39 -3.81 -1.87 15.49
N TRP A 40 -3.69 -1.89 14.16
CA TRP A 40 -2.90 -0.90 13.43
C TRP A 40 -3.59 0.47 13.40
N ILE A 41 -4.92 0.52 13.16
CA ILE A 41 -5.69 1.78 13.11
C ILE A 41 -5.81 2.44 14.49
N HIS A 42 -5.89 1.66 15.57
CA HIS A 42 -5.93 2.19 16.94
C HIS A 42 -4.53 2.44 17.53
N GLY A 43 -3.45 2.16 16.79
CA GLY A 43 -2.07 2.39 17.21
C GLY A 43 -1.43 3.62 16.55
N ILE A 44 -0.09 3.65 16.47
CA ILE A 44 0.70 4.72 15.84
C ILE A 44 0.53 4.75 14.30
N PHE A 45 -0.31 3.89 13.71
CA PHE A 45 -0.68 3.90 12.29
C PHE A 45 0.53 4.01 11.34
N ARG A 46 1.60 3.24 11.62
CA ARG A 46 2.86 3.34 10.88
C ARG A 46 2.73 2.77 9.47
N LYS A 47 3.23 3.51 8.48
CA LYS A 47 3.31 3.10 7.07
C LYS A 47 4.75 3.09 6.61
N VAL A 48 5.08 2.15 5.74
CA VAL A 48 6.35 2.08 5.03
C VAL A 48 6.04 2.06 3.55
N VAL A 49 6.63 2.99 2.80
CA VAL A 49 6.51 3.05 1.34
C VAL A 49 7.80 2.51 0.75
N CYS A 50 7.70 1.47 -0.07
CA CYS A 50 8.83 0.88 -0.78
C CYS A 50 8.68 1.14 -2.27
N ILE A 51 9.74 1.65 -2.88
CA ILE A 51 9.83 1.78 -4.34
C ILE A 51 10.42 0.48 -4.88
N VAL A 52 9.81 -0.08 -5.92
CA VAL A 52 10.23 -1.35 -6.52
C VAL A 52 10.25 -1.27 -8.05
N ASN A 53 11.01 -2.16 -8.68
CA ASN A 53 10.94 -2.37 -10.13
C ASN A 53 9.78 -3.31 -10.52
N GLU A 54 9.56 -3.50 -11.82
CA GLU A 54 8.48 -4.34 -12.37
C GLU A 54 8.56 -5.80 -11.88
N THR A 55 9.76 -6.38 -11.84
CA THR A 55 9.99 -7.77 -11.43
C THR A 55 9.63 -7.97 -9.95
N GLU A 56 10.11 -7.09 -9.09
CA GLU A 56 9.81 -7.06 -7.65
C GLU A 56 8.32 -6.83 -7.40
N PHE A 57 7.70 -5.90 -8.13
CA PHE A 57 6.27 -5.65 -8.05
C PHE A 57 5.46 -6.91 -8.37
N ASN A 58 5.81 -7.61 -9.45
CA ASN A 58 5.13 -8.84 -9.85
C ASN A 58 5.34 -9.99 -8.86
N ALA A 59 6.49 -10.07 -8.19
CA ALA A 59 6.75 -11.06 -7.14
C ALA A 59 5.96 -10.77 -5.85
N LEU A 60 5.69 -9.50 -5.56
CA LEU A 60 5.08 -9.04 -4.32
C LEU A 60 3.55 -8.87 -4.41
N LYS A 61 2.98 -8.69 -5.62
CA LYS A 61 1.56 -8.37 -5.80
C LYS A 61 0.56 -9.39 -5.25
N THR A 62 0.98 -10.63 -5.09
CA THR A 62 0.16 -11.72 -4.53
C THR A 62 0.37 -11.93 -3.04
N LYS A 63 1.47 -11.41 -2.47
CA LYS A 63 1.89 -11.65 -1.08
C LYS A 63 1.65 -10.46 -0.16
N LEU A 64 1.54 -9.26 -0.71
CA LEU A 64 1.35 -8.04 0.07
C LEU A 64 -0.06 -7.49 -0.08
N ILE A 65 -0.52 -6.86 1.00
CA ILE A 65 -1.90 -6.44 1.23
C ILE A 65 -2.34 -5.28 0.31
N LEU A 66 -1.42 -4.63 -0.43
CA LEU A 66 -1.75 -3.55 -1.36
C LEU A 66 -0.81 -3.46 -2.57
N CYS A 67 -1.38 -3.72 -3.74
CA CYS A 67 -0.86 -3.28 -5.03
C CYS A 67 -1.83 -2.25 -5.61
N TYR A 68 -1.39 -0.99 -5.72
CA TYR A 68 -2.04 -0.02 -6.60
C TYR A 68 -1.10 0.29 -7.75
N SER A 69 -1.36 -0.33 -8.90
CA SER A 69 -1.12 0.30 -10.19
C SER A 69 -2.34 1.16 -10.43
N LEU A 70 -2.23 2.49 -10.40
CA LEU A 70 -3.32 3.32 -10.88
C LEU A 70 -3.43 3.12 -12.39
N ASN A 71 -4.25 2.17 -12.81
CA ASN A 71 -4.96 2.31 -14.07
C ASN A 71 -6.06 3.37 -13.82
N LEU A 72 -5.64 4.64 -13.81
CA LEU A 72 -6.54 5.76 -14.07
C LEU A 72 -6.87 5.68 -15.57
N HIS A 73 -7.93 4.95 -15.89
CA HIS A 73 -8.71 5.21 -17.08
C HIS A 73 -9.78 6.24 -16.72
#